data_AF-A0A5B0W8V1-F1
#
_entry.id   AF-A0A5B0W8V1-F1
#
_cell.length_a   1.000
_cell.length_b   1.000
_cell.length_c   1.000
_cell.angle_alpha   90.00
_cell.angle_beta   90.00
_cell.angle_gamma   90.00
#
_symmetry.space_group_name_H-M   'P 1'
#
loop_
_entity.id
_entity.type
_entity.pdbx_description
1 polymer ?
#
loop_
_entity_poly.entity_id
_entity_poly.type
_entity_poly.pdbx_seq_one_letter_code
_entity_poly.pdbx_strand_id
1 'polypeptide(L)'
;MEKKSNLSNAKSNIENIKSNGPSVDDLKRRFKEGSIPLQTDYADLINISDMGRRAVSKAPGQTDNPNSALKLNNDGALAVKINDNGGLKADEHGLSVKIKNKSLLADNSGLAVNAGRGLRINNEKLEVDNHHGIEIVNEGVKVKAGEGIKVDSNGVCLKMGKPINNTYSPLILEPKNDVLSVNMGNGLIDKDNGISICHGNGIDVGYDYVSVKAGNGITVDSNGVSIDPTKVLPRGMIVMFSGNSAPTGWAFCDGNNGTPDLRSRFVMCGETISETGKSSNKASGSGNGKNFSIDTESTQVSVTVNVQNTTLTESQIPSHQHIEAIAYYSSSEMKYGIFSPGGHDINQIRNDNRIVMSKYDGPQYAYTSNTGGGQGHNHQATASSSSHDHSVNVIPPYYLLAFIMKL
;
A
#
# COMPACT_ATOMS: atom_id res chain seq x y z
N MET A 1 -93.52 71.67 -19.15
CA MET A 1 -92.77 72.78 -19.79
C MET A 1 -92.42 72.36 -21.21
N GLU A 2 -92.82 73.17 -22.17
CA GLU A 2 -92.66 72.98 -23.62
C GLU A 2 -91.19 73.01 -24.07
N LYS A 3 -90.82 72.28 -25.12
CA LYS A 3 -90.64 72.85 -26.48
C LYS A 3 -90.17 71.80 -27.50
N LYS A 4 -90.74 71.95 -28.70
CA LYS A 4 -90.49 71.24 -29.97
C LYS A 4 -89.22 71.73 -30.68
N SER A 5 -88.59 70.85 -31.48
CA SER A 5 -88.29 71.02 -32.93
C SER A 5 -87.70 69.71 -33.49
N ASN A 6 -88.34 68.96 -34.42
CA ASN A 6 -88.33 69.10 -35.90
C ASN A 6 -86.92 69.14 -36.51
N LEU A 7 -86.50 68.46 -37.59
CA LEU A 7 -87.07 67.61 -38.67
C LEU A 7 -85.82 66.93 -39.32
N SER A 8 -85.82 65.71 -39.89
CA SER A 8 -86.03 65.49 -41.34
C SER A 8 -85.59 64.08 -41.79
N ASN A 9 -86.51 63.36 -42.44
CA ASN A 9 -86.39 62.40 -43.55
C ASN A 9 -85.40 61.22 -43.54
N ALA A 10 -85.95 60.02 -43.46
CA ALA A 10 -85.76 59.00 -44.51
C ALA A 10 -86.92 57.99 -44.47
N LYS A 11 -87.96 58.22 -45.29
CA LYS A 11 -88.89 57.16 -45.68
C LYS A 11 -88.20 56.31 -46.75
N SER A 12 -87.99 55.03 -46.49
CA SER A 12 -88.40 53.98 -47.44
C SER A 12 -88.51 52.63 -46.74
N ASN A 13 -89.76 52.15 -46.73
CA ASN A 13 -90.19 50.75 -46.82
C ASN A 13 -89.67 49.76 -45.78
N ILE A 14 -90.37 49.74 -44.63
CA ILE A 14 -90.53 48.54 -43.80
C ILE A 14 -91.99 48.08 -43.97
N GLU A 15 -92.21 47.10 -44.84
CA GLU A 15 -93.32 46.15 -44.81
C GLU A 15 -92.69 44.84 -45.34
N ASN A 16 -92.75 43.67 -44.72
CA ASN A 16 -93.78 43.08 -43.89
C ASN A 16 -93.14 42.02 -42.99
N ILE A 17 -93.47 42.07 -41.70
CA ILE A 17 -93.26 40.94 -40.79
C ILE A 17 -94.33 39.90 -41.11
N LYS A 18 -93.85 38.67 -41.35
CA LYS A 18 -94.56 37.42 -41.64
C LYS A 18 -95.92 37.26 -40.92
N SER A 19 -97.00 37.33 -41.69
CA SER A 19 -98.17 36.50 -41.42
C SER A 19 -97.83 35.07 -41.84
N ASN A 20 -98.04 34.07 -40.98
CA ASN A 20 -97.91 32.63 -41.33
C ASN A 20 -99.01 32.16 -42.30
N GLY A 21 -99.73 33.09 -42.94
CA GLY A 21 -100.90 32.86 -43.74
C GLY A 21 -102.10 32.37 -42.92
N PRO A 22 -103.29 32.24 -43.53
CA PRO A 22 -104.46 31.63 -42.92
C PRO A 22 -104.20 30.15 -42.56
N SER A 23 -104.93 29.63 -41.56
CA SER A 23 -104.83 28.22 -41.16
C SER A 23 -105.24 27.27 -42.30
N VAL A 24 -104.80 26.01 -42.25
CA VAL A 24 -105.18 24.99 -43.25
C VAL A 24 -106.71 24.85 -43.34
N ASP A 25 -107.40 24.89 -42.20
CA ASP A 25 -108.87 24.76 -42.16
C ASP A 25 -109.57 26.00 -42.73
N ASP A 26 -109.01 27.20 -42.50
CA ASP A 26 -109.51 28.42 -43.12
C ASP A 26 -109.36 28.40 -44.64
N LEU A 27 -108.22 27.94 -45.16
CA LEU A 27 -108.01 27.77 -46.59
C LEU A 27 -108.98 26.75 -47.17
N LYS A 28 -109.14 25.57 -46.56
CA LYS A 28 -110.10 24.56 -47.02
C LYS A 28 -111.52 25.08 -47.06
N ARG A 29 -111.92 25.89 -46.08
CA ARG A 29 -113.25 26.53 -46.05
C ARG A 29 -113.45 27.54 -47.19
N ARG A 30 -112.40 28.28 -47.56
CA ARG A 30 -112.43 29.28 -48.64
C ARG A 30 -112.39 28.64 -50.04
N PHE A 31 -111.82 27.44 -50.17
CA PHE A 31 -111.69 26.68 -51.43
C PHE A 31 -112.66 25.49 -51.56
N LYS A 32 -113.72 25.43 -50.75
CA LYS A 32 -114.72 24.34 -50.82
C LYS A 32 -115.64 24.48 -52.05
N GLU A 33 -116.25 23.37 -52.44
CA GLU A 33 -117.25 23.33 -53.52
C GLU A 33 -118.37 24.37 -53.29
N GLY A 34 -118.73 25.09 -54.36
CA GLY A 34 -119.71 26.18 -54.32
C GLY A 34 -119.21 27.52 -53.77
N SER A 35 -117.95 27.61 -53.31
CA SER A 35 -117.34 28.90 -52.92
C SER A 35 -116.58 29.52 -54.10
N ILE A 36 -116.57 30.85 -54.17
CA ILE A 36 -115.75 31.61 -55.14
C ILE A 36 -114.58 32.20 -54.35
N PRO A 37 -113.36 31.61 -54.41
CA PRO A 37 -112.23 32.11 -53.66
C PRO A 37 -111.83 33.52 -54.15
N LEU A 38 -111.43 34.39 -53.23
CA LEU A 38 -111.01 35.75 -53.54
C LEU A 38 -109.55 35.78 -53.99
N GLN A 39 -109.14 36.85 -54.68
CA GLN A 39 -107.75 37.07 -55.06
C GLN A 39 -106.77 36.96 -53.88
N THR A 40 -107.19 37.43 -52.69
CA THR A 40 -106.41 37.32 -51.45
C THR A 40 -106.27 35.87 -50.98
N ASP A 41 -107.28 35.03 -51.18
CA ASP A 41 -107.23 33.61 -50.81
C ASP A 41 -106.25 32.84 -51.71
N TYR A 42 -106.23 33.17 -52.99
CA TYR A 42 -105.20 32.66 -53.92
C TYR A 42 -103.81 33.15 -53.55
N ALA A 43 -103.64 34.43 -53.22
CA ALA A 43 -102.35 35.00 -52.82
C ALA A 43 -101.80 34.32 -51.55
N ASP A 44 -102.66 34.08 -50.56
CA ASP A 44 -102.31 33.39 -49.33
C ASP A 44 -101.87 31.93 -49.59
N LEU A 45 -102.64 31.18 -50.39
CA LEU A 45 -102.30 29.82 -50.78
C LEU A 45 -100.97 29.75 -51.54
N ILE A 46 -100.73 30.71 -52.45
CA ILE A 46 -99.49 30.82 -53.23
C ILE A 46 -98.31 31.17 -52.33
N ASN A 47 -98.45 32.12 -51.41
CA ASN A 47 -97.38 32.51 -50.49
C ASN A 47 -96.98 31.36 -49.57
N ILE A 48 -97.94 30.60 -49.04
CA ILE A 48 -97.67 29.38 -48.25
C ILE A 48 -96.95 28.33 -49.09
N SER A 49 -97.42 28.09 -50.32
CA SER A 49 -96.77 27.17 -51.26
C SER A 49 -95.34 27.61 -51.61
N ASP A 50 -95.12 28.92 -51.79
CA ASP A 50 -93.82 29.52 -52.07
C ASP A 50 -92.88 29.43 -50.87
N MET A 51 -93.38 29.59 -49.63
CA MET A 51 -92.59 29.33 -48.42
C MET A 51 -92.06 27.89 -48.37
N GLY A 52 -92.89 26.91 -48.74
CA GLY A 52 -92.48 25.51 -48.86
C GLY A 52 -91.38 25.32 -49.92
N ARG A 53 -91.54 25.93 -51.09
CA ARG A 53 -90.50 25.92 -52.15
C ARG A 53 -89.21 26.59 -51.70
N ARG A 54 -89.29 27.69 -50.96
CA ARG A 54 -88.13 28.42 -50.43
C ARG A 54 -87.35 27.60 -49.40
N ALA A 55 -88.03 26.84 -48.56
CA ALA A 55 -87.40 25.99 -47.53
C ALA A 55 -86.52 24.88 -48.12
N VAL A 56 -86.80 24.44 -49.35
CA VAL A 56 -85.99 23.46 -50.10
C VAL A 56 -85.16 24.09 -51.21
N SER A 57 -85.10 25.42 -51.27
CA SER A 57 -84.37 26.20 -52.28
C SER A 57 -84.82 25.91 -53.72
N LYS A 58 -86.12 25.74 -53.95
CA LYS A 58 -86.73 25.49 -55.28
C LYS A 58 -87.78 26.54 -55.68
N ALA A 59 -87.81 27.71 -55.04
CA ALA A 59 -88.70 28.78 -55.46
C ALA A 59 -88.19 29.43 -56.78
N PRO A 60 -89.08 29.76 -57.73
CA PRO A 60 -88.68 30.44 -58.97
C PRO A 60 -87.94 31.76 -58.68
N GLY A 61 -86.76 31.96 -59.28
CA GLY A 61 -85.92 33.13 -59.06
C GLY A 61 -85.08 33.11 -57.77
N GLN A 62 -85.24 32.08 -56.93
CA GLN A 62 -84.32 31.82 -55.82
C GLN A 62 -83.07 31.13 -56.37
N THR A 63 -81.90 31.65 -56.04
CA THR A 63 -80.65 30.97 -56.33
C THR A 63 -80.59 29.67 -55.52
N ASP A 64 -80.21 28.56 -56.17
CA ASP A 64 -79.95 27.30 -55.47
C ASP A 64 -78.95 27.61 -54.34
N ASN A 65 -79.35 27.36 -53.09
CA ASN A 65 -78.46 27.52 -51.96
C ASN A 65 -77.75 26.17 -51.74
N PRO A 66 -76.49 25.99 -52.21
CA PRO A 66 -75.78 24.72 -52.06
C PRO A 66 -75.58 24.33 -50.59
N ASN A 67 -75.68 25.29 -49.67
CA ASN A 67 -75.52 25.12 -48.23
C ASN A 67 -76.85 24.86 -47.50
N SER A 68 -77.96 24.64 -48.21
CA SER A 68 -79.22 24.22 -47.57
C SER A 68 -79.06 22.87 -46.87
N ALA A 69 -79.44 22.80 -45.59
CA ALA A 69 -79.45 21.57 -44.82
C ALA A 69 -80.62 20.64 -45.17
N LEU A 70 -81.59 21.14 -45.95
CA LEU A 70 -82.77 20.41 -46.40
C LEU A 70 -82.79 20.29 -47.92
N LYS A 71 -83.32 19.18 -48.43
CA LYS A 71 -83.54 18.90 -49.84
C LYS A 71 -84.89 18.21 -50.03
N LEU A 72 -85.41 18.20 -51.25
CA LEU A 72 -86.43 17.22 -51.62
C LEU A 72 -85.73 15.91 -51.99
N ASN A 73 -86.25 14.78 -51.54
CA ASN A 73 -85.83 13.47 -52.04
C ASN A 73 -86.44 13.20 -53.43
N ASN A 74 -86.14 12.03 -54.02
CA ASN A 74 -86.62 11.67 -55.36
C ASN A 74 -88.15 11.53 -55.44
N ASP A 75 -88.81 11.33 -54.30
CA ASP A 75 -90.28 11.21 -54.18
C ASP A 75 -90.95 12.57 -53.89
N GLY A 76 -90.19 13.65 -53.84
CA GLY A 76 -90.69 14.99 -53.55
C GLY A 76 -90.99 15.24 -52.06
N ALA A 77 -90.55 14.38 -51.15
CA ALA A 77 -90.64 14.59 -49.71
C ALA A 77 -89.46 15.41 -49.18
N LEU A 78 -89.70 16.20 -48.13
CA LEU A 78 -88.66 16.96 -47.43
C LEU A 78 -87.72 16.01 -46.69
N ALA A 79 -86.42 16.13 -46.95
CA ALA A 79 -85.38 15.32 -46.33
C ALA A 79 -84.20 16.18 -45.87
N VAL A 80 -83.46 15.69 -44.88
CA VAL A 80 -82.18 16.27 -44.50
C VAL A 80 -81.16 15.97 -45.61
N LYS A 81 -80.43 16.99 -46.05
CA LYS A 81 -79.33 16.83 -47.00
C LYS A 81 -78.12 16.25 -46.27
N ILE A 82 -77.96 14.93 -46.38
CA ILE A 82 -76.80 14.22 -45.84
C ILE A 82 -75.65 14.20 -46.85
N ASN A 83 -74.42 14.41 -46.36
CA ASN A 83 -73.21 14.07 -47.08
C ASN A 83 -72.89 12.60 -46.82
N ASP A 84 -72.96 11.75 -47.84
CA ASP A 84 -72.76 10.31 -47.69
C ASP A 84 -71.34 9.94 -47.22
N ASN A 85 -70.37 10.81 -47.49
CA ASN A 85 -69.00 10.70 -46.98
C ASN A 85 -68.79 11.41 -45.62
N GLY A 86 -69.82 12.10 -45.11
CA GLY A 86 -69.81 12.78 -43.82
C GLY A 86 -70.19 11.86 -42.66
N GLY A 87 -70.02 12.37 -41.43
CA GLY A 87 -70.22 11.61 -40.18
C GLY A 87 -71.68 11.47 -39.71
N LEU A 88 -72.66 12.00 -40.45
CA LEU A 88 -74.09 11.83 -40.15
C LEU A 88 -74.72 10.87 -41.17
N LYS A 89 -75.75 10.15 -40.75
CA LYS A 89 -76.64 9.35 -41.61
C LYS A 89 -78.09 9.68 -41.28
N ALA A 90 -78.96 9.57 -42.28
CA ALA A 90 -80.39 9.47 -42.04
C ALA A 90 -80.80 8.00 -42.19
N ASP A 91 -81.56 7.48 -41.23
CA ASP A 91 -82.09 6.13 -41.22
C ASP A 91 -83.59 6.14 -40.82
N GLU A 92 -84.18 4.96 -40.60
CA GLU A 92 -85.59 4.83 -40.23
C GLU A 92 -85.96 5.50 -38.90
N HIS A 93 -84.96 5.81 -38.06
CA HIS A 93 -85.13 6.51 -36.78
C HIS A 93 -84.80 8.01 -36.87
N GLY A 94 -84.52 8.53 -38.07
CA GLY A 94 -84.22 9.94 -38.31
C GLY A 94 -82.73 10.20 -38.52
N LEU A 95 -82.21 11.30 -37.97
CA LEU A 95 -80.81 11.71 -38.13
C LEU A 95 -79.94 11.12 -37.01
N SER A 96 -78.88 10.39 -37.37
CA SER A 96 -77.96 9.77 -36.42
C SER A 96 -76.49 9.93 -36.83
N VAL A 97 -75.58 9.66 -35.89
CA VAL A 97 -74.12 9.73 -36.13
C VAL A 97 -73.61 8.39 -36.66
N LYS A 98 -72.80 8.43 -37.71
CA LYS A 98 -72.06 7.26 -38.21
C LYS A 98 -70.88 6.99 -37.27
N ILE A 99 -70.99 5.95 -36.44
CA ILE A 99 -69.90 5.51 -35.58
C ILE A 99 -69.14 4.37 -36.25
N LYS A 100 -67.87 4.60 -36.56
CA LYS A 100 -66.94 3.58 -37.05
C LYS A 100 -66.11 3.07 -35.86
N ASN A 101 -65.97 1.75 -35.73
CA ASN A 101 -65.05 1.07 -34.79
C ASN A 101 -65.33 1.21 -33.28
N LYS A 102 -66.56 1.48 -32.85
CA LYS A 102 -66.94 1.55 -31.42
C LYS A 102 -66.09 2.51 -30.57
N SER A 103 -65.36 3.48 -31.15
CA SER A 103 -64.59 4.48 -30.38
C SER A 103 -65.50 5.52 -29.71
N LEU A 104 -66.71 5.68 -30.25
CA LEU A 104 -67.80 6.46 -29.67
C LEU A 104 -68.96 5.52 -29.37
N LEU A 105 -69.81 5.93 -28.42
CA LEU A 105 -71.12 5.35 -28.14
C LEU A 105 -72.17 6.43 -28.41
N ALA A 106 -73.23 6.07 -29.12
CA ALA A 106 -74.42 6.92 -29.23
C ALA A 106 -75.61 6.11 -28.74
N ASP A 107 -76.23 6.59 -27.66
CA ASP A 107 -77.44 6.01 -27.07
C ASP A 107 -78.39 7.13 -26.59
N ASN A 108 -79.42 6.76 -25.83
CA ASN A 108 -80.42 7.71 -25.32
C ASN A 108 -79.83 8.80 -24.40
N SER A 109 -78.60 8.62 -23.91
CA SER A 109 -77.84 9.57 -23.09
C SER A 109 -77.01 10.54 -23.92
N GLY A 110 -76.95 10.35 -25.24
CA GLY A 110 -76.20 11.19 -26.18
C GLY A 110 -74.99 10.50 -26.79
N LEU A 111 -74.05 11.30 -27.31
CA LEU A 111 -72.81 10.83 -27.93
C LEU A 111 -71.66 10.95 -26.92
N ALA A 112 -71.00 9.84 -26.61
CA ALA A 112 -69.88 9.77 -25.68
C ALA A 112 -68.68 9.00 -26.26
N VAL A 113 -67.51 9.17 -25.65
CA VAL A 113 -66.34 8.35 -25.96
C VAL A 113 -66.51 6.98 -25.32
N ASN A 114 -66.26 5.91 -26.08
CA ASN A 114 -66.21 4.55 -25.53
C ASN A 114 -64.84 4.33 -24.87
N ALA A 115 -64.71 4.75 -23.61
CA ALA A 115 -63.44 4.67 -22.89
C ALA A 115 -62.99 3.20 -22.74
N GLY A 116 -61.89 2.84 -23.41
CA GLY A 116 -61.24 1.54 -23.29
C GLY A 116 -60.23 1.48 -22.14
N ARG A 117 -59.32 0.50 -22.16
CA ARG A 117 -58.23 0.42 -21.15
C ARG A 117 -57.34 1.66 -21.21
N GLY A 118 -56.99 2.20 -20.05
CA GLY A 118 -56.10 3.35 -19.92
C GLY A 118 -56.78 4.72 -20.09
N LEU A 119 -58.07 4.76 -20.45
CA LEU A 119 -58.88 5.98 -20.46
C LEU A 119 -60.08 5.77 -19.54
N ARG A 120 -60.55 6.83 -18.88
CA ARG A 120 -61.77 6.81 -18.07
C ARG A 120 -62.56 8.10 -18.23
N ILE A 121 -63.87 8.01 -18.05
CA ILE A 121 -64.72 9.19 -17.89
C ILE A 121 -64.91 9.42 -16.39
N ASN A 122 -64.49 10.57 -15.89
CA ASN A 122 -64.60 10.97 -14.49
C ASN A 122 -65.14 12.39 -14.41
N ASN A 123 -66.23 12.61 -13.69
CA ASN A 123 -66.91 13.91 -13.60
C ASN A 123 -67.07 14.59 -14.97
N GLU A 124 -67.61 13.86 -15.95
CA GLU A 124 -67.88 14.33 -17.33
C GLU A 124 -66.62 14.67 -18.15
N LYS A 125 -65.42 14.33 -17.69
CA LYS A 125 -64.15 14.54 -18.41
C LYS A 125 -63.53 13.23 -18.83
N LEU A 126 -62.98 13.20 -20.04
CA LEU A 126 -62.11 12.11 -20.50
C LEU A 126 -60.71 12.31 -19.92
N GLU A 127 -60.26 11.34 -19.13
CA GLU A 127 -58.96 11.35 -18.47
C GLU A 127 -58.19 10.06 -18.78
N VAL A 128 -56.86 10.11 -18.67
CA VAL A 128 -56.02 8.91 -18.65
C VAL A 128 -56.14 8.25 -17.28
N ASP A 129 -56.33 6.95 -17.28
CA ASP A 129 -56.48 6.18 -16.06
C ASP A 129 -55.12 6.00 -15.37
N ASN A 130 -54.98 6.53 -14.15
CA ASN A 130 -53.69 6.74 -13.50
C ASN A 130 -53.25 5.58 -12.58
N HIS A 131 -53.30 4.36 -13.09
CA HIS A 131 -52.87 3.15 -12.36
C HIS A 131 -51.41 2.77 -12.66
N HIS A 132 -50.78 2.03 -11.72
CA HIS A 132 -49.50 1.31 -11.84
C HIS A 132 -48.42 1.92 -12.76
N GLY A 133 -47.67 2.91 -12.25
CA GLY A 133 -46.48 3.46 -12.95
C GLY A 133 -46.74 4.68 -13.84
N ILE A 134 -47.98 5.16 -13.90
CA ILE A 134 -48.35 6.40 -14.59
C ILE A 134 -48.81 7.46 -13.58
N GLU A 135 -48.36 8.70 -13.76
CA GLU A 135 -48.80 9.87 -13.00
C GLU A 135 -49.26 10.97 -13.97
N ILE A 136 -50.41 11.56 -13.69
CA ILE A 136 -50.96 12.67 -14.47
C ILE A 136 -50.53 13.97 -13.80
N VAL A 137 -49.87 14.84 -14.57
CA VAL A 137 -49.36 16.15 -14.13
C VAL A 137 -49.90 17.24 -15.05
N ASN A 138 -49.66 18.51 -14.70
CA ASN A 138 -50.13 19.66 -15.48
C ASN A 138 -49.61 19.64 -16.92
N GLU A 139 -48.39 19.13 -17.12
CA GLU A 139 -47.73 19.04 -18.43
C GLU A 139 -48.15 17.81 -19.25
N GLY A 140 -48.99 16.91 -18.68
CA GLY A 140 -49.49 15.72 -19.36
C GLY A 140 -49.29 14.44 -18.55
N VAL A 141 -48.76 13.39 -19.19
CA VAL A 141 -48.59 12.06 -18.59
C VAL A 141 -47.09 11.81 -18.37
N LYS A 142 -46.71 11.44 -17.15
CA LYS A 142 -45.34 11.03 -16.81
C LYS A 142 -45.29 9.64 -16.19
N VAL A 143 -44.11 9.05 -16.18
CA VAL A 143 -43.86 7.82 -15.42
C VAL A 143 -43.82 8.14 -13.93
N LYS A 144 -44.62 7.41 -13.15
CA LYS A 144 -44.55 7.41 -11.68
C LYS A 144 -43.38 6.55 -11.24
N ALA A 145 -42.19 7.13 -11.15
CA ALA A 145 -40.99 6.40 -10.76
C ALA A 145 -41.03 5.94 -9.30
N GLY A 146 -40.65 4.69 -9.06
CA GLY A 146 -40.37 4.14 -7.74
C GLY A 146 -38.91 4.32 -7.32
N GLU A 147 -38.49 3.60 -6.29
CA GLU A 147 -37.09 3.57 -5.87
C GLU A 147 -36.19 3.03 -6.98
N GLY A 148 -35.00 3.61 -7.13
CA GLY A 148 -34.04 3.22 -8.16
C GLY A 148 -34.31 3.77 -9.57
N ILE A 149 -35.46 4.43 -9.81
CA ILE A 149 -35.77 5.08 -11.10
C ILE A 149 -35.83 6.61 -10.91
N LYS A 150 -35.31 7.36 -11.88
CA LYS A 150 -35.37 8.81 -11.99
C LYS A 150 -36.03 9.18 -13.31
N VAL A 151 -36.91 10.16 -13.29
CA VAL A 151 -37.51 10.77 -14.49
C VAL A 151 -37.09 12.22 -14.50
N ASP A 152 -36.37 12.65 -15.54
CA ASP A 152 -35.94 14.03 -15.73
C ASP A 152 -36.04 14.46 -17.20
N SER A 153 -35.47 15.62 -17.54
CA SER A 153 -35.50 16.18 -18.91
C SER A 153 -34.83 15.29 -19.96
N ASN A 154 -33.99 14.33 -19.56
CA ASN A 154 -33.34 13.37 -20.44
C ASN A 154 -34.15 12.06 -20.58
N GLY A 155 -35.25 11.91 -19.84
CA GLY A 155 -36.12 10.74 -19.89
C GLY A 155 -36.10 9.90 -18.60
N VAL A 156 -36.36 8.60 -18.74
CA VAL A 156 -36.40 7.64 -17.63
C VAL A 156 -35.04 6.96 -17.50
N CYS A 157 -34.37 7.12 -16.37
CA CYS A 157 -33.06 6.56 -16.10
C CYS A 157 -32.97 5.91 -14.71
N LEU A 158 -31.90 5.16 -14.45
CA LEU A 158 -31.61 4.63 -13.12
C LEU A 158 -31.18 5.77 -12.18
N LYS A 159 -31.80 5.84 -11.00
CA LYS A 159 -31.43 6.76 -9.93
C LYS A 159 -30.19 6.22 -9.20
N MET A 160 -29.01 6.62 -9.66
CA MET A 160 -27.74 6.25 -9.01
C MET A 160 -27.37 7.28 -7.94
N GLY A 161 -27.28 6.83 -6.68
CA GLY A 161 -26.82 7.64 -5.55
C GLY A 161 -25.29 7.59 -5.38
N LYS A 162 -24.75 8.40 -4.47
CA LYS A 162 -23.37 8.22 -3.99
C LYS A 162 -23.33 7.02 -3.03
N PRO A 163 -22.26 6.21 -3.02
CA PRO A 163 -22.10 5.16 -2.03
C PRO A 163 -22.22 5.70 -0.61
N ILE A 164 -22.89 4.94 0.27
CA ILE A 164 -23.13 5.34 1.66
C ILE A 164 -21.83 5.24 2.49
N ASN A 165 -20.91 4.35 2.09
CA ASN A 165 -19.55 4.22 2.61
C ASN A 165 -18.67 3.39 1.63
N ASN A 166 -17.44 3.07 2.04
CA ASN A 166 -16.45 2.30 1.28
C ASN A 166 -16.75 0.79 1.13
N THR A 167 -17.84 0.28 1.72
CA THR A 167 -18.28 -1.12 1.58
C THR A 167 -19.16 -1.33 0.34
N TYR A 168 -19.57 -0.25 -0.35
CA TYR A 168 -20.43 -0.30 -1.54
C TYR A 168 -19.73 0.34 -2.74
N SER A 169 -19.69 -0.35 -3.87
CA SER A 169 -19.25 0.21 -5.16
C SER A 169 -20.47 0.61 -6.00
N PRO A 170 -20.48 1.80 -6.63
CA PRO A 170 -21.59 2.19 -7.49
C PRO A 170 -21.59 1.33 -8.77
N LEU A 171 -22.77 0.89 -9.19
CA LEU A 171 -23.01 0.45 -10.57
C LEU A 171 -22.99 1.71 -11.45
N ILE A 172 -21.95 1.88 -12.26
CA ILE A 172 -21.79 3.05 -13.14
C ILE A 172 -22.44 2.72 -14.48
N LEU A 173 -23.39 3.53 -14.93
CA LEU A 173 -23.85 3.42 -16.30
C LEU A 173 -22.70 3.89 -17.21
N GLU A 174 -22.13 3.00 -18.01
CA GLU A 174 -21.13 3.39 -19.00
C GLU A 174 -21.88 4.05 -20.17
N PRO A 175 -21.75 5.37 -20.39
CA PRO A 175 -22.67 6.09 -21.26
C PRO A 175 -22.50 5.78 -22.76
N LYS A 176 -21.49 5.00 -23.15
CA LYS A 176 -21.17 4.73 -24.56
C LYS A 176 -21.69 3.39 -25.05
N ASN A 177 -21.93 2.42 -24.16
CA ASN A 177 -22.28 1.05 -24.53
C ASN A 177 -23.66 0.59 -24.01
N ASP A 178 -24.43 1.45 -23.35
CA ASP A 178 -25.72 1.10 -22.73
C ASP A 178 -25.62 -0.06 -21.71
N VAL A 179 -24.43 -0.29 -21.13
CA VAL A 179 -24.18 -1.33 -20.13
C VAL A 179 -24.04 -0.70 -18.74
N LEU A 180 -24.74 -1.28 -17.78
CA LEU A 180 -24.52 -1.04 -16.36
C LEU A 180 -23.24 -1.76 -15.93
N SER A 181 -22.14 -1.04 -15.73
CA SER A 181 -20.83 -1.62 -15.41
C SER A 181 -20.22 -0.97 -14.16
N VAL A 182 -19.45 -1.71 -13.38
CA VAL A 182 -18.67 -1.12 -12.28
C VAL A 182 -17.28 -0.83 -12.83
N ASN A 183 -16.78 0.41 -12.69
CA ASN A 183 -15.37 0.67 -12.96
C ASN A 183 -14.53 -0.06 -11.89
N MET A 184 -13.82 -1.10 -12.31
CA MET A 184 -13.09 -2.00 -11.42
C MET A 184 -11.78 -1.40 -10.89
N GLY A 185 -11.30 -0.30 -11.49
CA GLY A 185 -10.01 0.29 -11.13
C GLY A 185 -8.84 -0.69 -11.28
N ASN A 186 -7.79 -0.50 -10.49
CA ASN A 186 -6.64 -1.40 -10.46
C ASN A 186 -6.85 -2.50 -9.41
N GLY A 187 -6.53 -3.75 -9.76
CA GLY A 187 -6.52 -4.88 -8.82
C GLY A 187 -7.83 -5.67 -8.74
N LEU A 188 -8.88 -5.25 -9.45
CA LEU A 188 -10.11 -6.03 -9.63
C LEU A 188 -10.31 -6.36 -11.11
N ILE A 189 -10.93 -7.51 -11.41
CA ILE A 189 -11.22 -7.99 -12.76
C ILE A 189 -12.59 -8.65 -12.82
N ASP A 190 -13.29 -8.54 -13.94
CA ASP A 190 -14.51 -9.28 -14.19
C ASP A 190 -14.13 -10.70 -14.60
N LYS A 191 -14.56 -11.66 -13.78
CA LYS A 191 -14.31 -13.08 -14.00
C LYS A 191 -15.57 -13.84 -13.62
N ASP A 192 -16.00 -14.74 -14.50
CA ASP A 192 -17.21 -15.57 -14.33
C ASP A 192 -18.50 -14.75 -14.08
N ASN A 193 -18.61 -13.57 -14.71
CA ASN A 193 -19.70 -12.60 -14.55
C ASN A 193 -19.80 -12.01 -13.12
N GLY A 194 -18.65 -11.87 -12.45
CA GLY A 194 -18.56 -11.33 -11.10
C GLY A 194 -17.30 -10.47 -10.91
N ILE A 195 -17.33 -9.61 -9.88
CA ILE A 195 -16.17 -8.82 -9.49
C ILE A 195 -15.20 -9.71 -8.72
N SER A 196 -14.02 -9.96 -9.30
CA SER A 196 -12.95 -10.76 -8.70
C SER A 196 -11.68 -9.93 -8.50
N ILE A 197 -10.70 -10.47 -7.78
CA ILE A 197 -9.39 -9.84 -7.58
C ILE A 197 -8.45 -10.22 -8.73
N CYS A 198 -7.85 -9.21 -9.36
CA CYS A 198 -6.72 -9.39 -10.27
C CYS A 198 -5.44 -9.59 -9.44
N HIS A 199 -5.19 -10.85 -9.06
CA HIS A 199 -4.11 -11.18 -8.14
C HIS A 199 -2.80 -11.53 -8.87
N GLY A 200 -1.67 -11.10 -8.29
CA GLY A 200 -0.34 -11.49 -8.74
C GLY A 200 0.18 -12.74 -8.02
N ASN A 201 1.46 -13.08 -8.24
CA ASN A 201 2.07 -14.32 -7.72
C ASN A 201 2.10 -14.46 -6.19
N GLY A 202 1.99 -13.37 -5.43
CA GLY A 202 2.06 -13.38 -3.96
C GLY A 202 0.72 -13.58 -3.26
N ILE A 203 -0.39 -13.58 -4.01
CA ILE A 203 -1.75 -13.67 -3.48
C ILE A 203 -2.42 -14.88 -4.10
N ASP A 204 -3.07 -15.68 -3.26
CA ASP A 204 -3.93 -16.78 -3.65
C ASP A 204 -5.39 -16.35 -3.44
N VAL A 205 -6.22 -16.54 -4.46
CA VAL A 205 -7.63 -16.14 -4.45
C VAL A 205 -8.46 -17.38 -4.76
N GLY A 206 -9.24 -17.79 -3.76
CA GLY A 206 -10.21 -18.87 -3.90
C GLY A 206 -11.62 -18.34 -4.15
N TYR A 207 -12.59 -19.23 -4.06
CA TYR A 207 -14.01 -18.87 -4.19
C TYR A 207 -14.49 -17.98 -3.03
N ASP A 208 -14.01 -18.25 -1.82
CA ASP A 208 -14.45 -17.62 -0.57
C ASP A 208 -13.31 -17.02 0.26
N TYR A 209 -12.08 -16.94 -0.29
CA TYR A 209 -10.93 -16.41 0.43
C TYR A 209 -9.96 -15.62 -0.46
N VAL A 210 -9.19 -14.77 0.20
CA VAL A 210 -8.01 -14.09 -0.35
C VAL A 210 -6.90 -14.24 0.69
N SER A 211 -5.82 -14.91 0.32
CA SER A 211 -4.72 -15.21 1.23
C SER A 211 -3.37 -14.91 0.60
N VAL A 212 -2.34 -14.83 1.45
CA VAL A 212 -0.95 -14.81 0.95
C VAL A 212 -0.61 -16.18 0.39
N LYS A 213 -0.03 -16.21 -0.81
CA LYS A 213 0.56 -17.43 -1.36
C LYS A 213 1.91 -17.67 -0.69
N ALA A 214 1.92 -18.57 0.29
CA ALA A 214 3.11 -18.86 1.09
C ALA A 214 4.27 -19.40 0.23
N GLY A 215 5.41 -18.71 0.27
CA GLY A 215 6.68 -19.19 -0.29
C GLY A 215 7.45 -20.06 0.70
N ASN A 216 8.66 -20.47 0.32
CA ASN A 216 9.52 -21.25 1.23
C ASN A 216 9.92 -20.41 2.45
N GLY A 217 9.71 -20.94 3.66
CA GLY A 217 10.02 -20.25 4.91
C GLY A 217 8.92 -19.31 5.43
N ILE A 218 7.74 -19.26 4.78
CA ILE A 218 6.57 -18.53 5.26
C ILE A 218 5.45 -19.53 5.58
N THR A 219 4.78 -19.32 6.71
CA THR A 219 3.56 -20.04 7.09
C THR A 219 2.38 -19.07 7.05
N VAL A 220 1.26 -19.52 6.48
CA VAL A 220 -0.01 -18.79 6.45
C VAL A 220 -1.07 -19.70 7.06
N ASP A 221 -1.57 -19.34 8.24
CA ASP A 221 -2.55 -20.12 9.01
C ASP A 221 -3.58 -19.21 9.70
N SER A 222 -4.41 -19.79 10.58
CA SER A 222 -5.43 -19.06 11.32
C SER A 222 -4.90 -17.98 12.27
N ASN A 223 -3.61 -18.02 12.63
CA ASN A 223 -2.94 -17.02 13.46
C ASN A 223 -2.30 -15.90 12.61
N GLY A 224 -2.29 -16.03 11.28
CA GLY A 224 -1.82 -15.01 10.35
C GLY A 224 -0.65 -15.46 9.47
N VAL A 225 0.22 -14.51 9.14
CA VAL A 225 1.42 -14.75 8.30
C VAL A 225 2.66 -14.65 9.17
N SER A 226 3.44 -15.73 9.24
CA SER A 226 4.68 -15.78 10.02
C SER A 226 5.81 -16.43 9.24
N ILE A 227 7.04 -16.29 9.75
CA ILE A 227 8.14 -17.13 9.27
C ILE A 227 7.97 -18.56 9.78
N ASP A 228 8.45 -19.54 9.03
CA ASP A 228 8.65 -20.91 9.48
C ASP A 228 10.08 -21.02 10.04
N PRO A 229 10.28 -20.87 11.37
CA PRO A 229 11.61 -20.84 11.95
C PRO A 229 12.37 -22.15 11.74
N THR A 230 11.71 -23.27 11.45
CA THR A 230 12.39 -24.56 11.19
C THR A 230 13.04 -24.61 9.81
N LYS A 231 12.51 -23.84 8.84
CA LYS A 231 13.07 -23.73 7.49
C LYS A 231 14.04 -22.56 7.36
N VAL A 232 13.76 -21.42 7.98
CA VAL A 232 14.62 -20.22 7.86
C VAL A 232 15.81 -20.27 8.82
N LEU A 233 15.69 -20.98 9.94
CA LEU A 233 16.74 -21.14 10.95
C LEU A 233 17.05 -22.64 11.10
N PRO A 234 17.92 -23.21 10.24
CA PRO A 234 18.28 -24.62 10.33
C PRO A 234 18.87 -24.99 11.70
N ARG A 235 18.51 -26.17 12.18
CA ARG A 235 19.10 -26.76 13.39
C ARG A 235 20.63 -26.80 13.28
N GLY A 236 21.31 -26.43 14.35
CA GLY A 236 22.77 -26.34 14.39
C GLY A 236 23.33 -24.97 14.06
N MET A 237 22.50 -24.01 13.59
CA MET A 237 22.91 -22.62 13.46
C MET A 237 23.33 -22.04 14.80
N ILE A 238 24.53 -21.43 14.87
CA ILE A 238 25.06 -20.79 16.07
C ILE A 238 25.10 -19.27 15.86
N VAL A 239 24.57 -18.53 16.83
CA VAL A 239 24.58 -17.06 16.81
C VAL A 239 25.16 -16.50 18.10
N MET A 240 25.78 -15.32 18.01
CA MET A 240 26.16 -14.54 19.18
C MET A 240 24.92 -13.87 19.78
N PHE A 241 24.76 -13.95 21.09
CA PHE A 241 23.57 -13.54 21.81
C PHE A 241 23.94 -12.78 23.09
N SER A 242 23.36 -11.60 23.27
CA SER A 242 23.60 -10.71 24.42
C SER A 242 22.57 -10.84 25.54
N GLY A 243 21.59 -11.75 25.41
CA GLY A 243 20.59 -12.00 26.44
C GLY A 243 21.06 -12.92 27.56
N ASN A 244 20.29 -12.98 28.63
CA ASN A 244 20.60 -13.74 29.85
C ASN A 244 20.06 -15.18 29.86
N SER A 245 19.13 -15.52 28.97
CA SER A 245 18.56 -16.86 28.82
C SER A 245 18.30 -17.18 27.36
N ALA A 246 18.66 -18.38 26.92
CA ALA A 246 18.39 -18.83 25.56
C ALA A 246 16.86 -18.83 25.30
N PRO A 247 16.38 -18.21 24.19
CA PRO A 247 14.97 -18.23 23.85
C PRO A 247 14.44 -19.64 23.57
N THR A 248 13.12 -19.79 23.57
CA THR A 248 12.48 -21.07 23.18
C THR A 248 12.96 -21.50 21.79
N GLY A 249 13.35 -22.78 21.66
CA GLY A 249 13.89 -23.34 20.43
C GLY A 249 15.39 -23.12 20.21
N TRP A 250 16.09 -22.53 21.18
CA TRP A 250 17.54 -22.35 21.21
C TRP A 250 18.14 -22.95 22.49
N ALA A 251 19.42 -23.30 22.45
CA ALA A 251 20.19 -23.76 23.61
C ALA A 251 21.53 -23.04 23.71
N PHE A 252 22.02 -22.85 24.93
CA PHE A 252 23.36 -22.32 25.18
C PHE A 252 24.44 -23.33 24.75
N CYS A 253 25.48 -22.87 24.08
CA CYS A 253 26.60 -23.70 23.59
C CYS A 253 27.57 -24.06 24.73
N ASP A 254 27.16 -24.96 25.61
CA ASP A 254 27.90 -25.40 26.80
C ASP A 254 28.33 -26.87 26.76
N GLY A 255 27.99 -27.60 25.69
CA GLY A 255 28.24 -29.04 25.55
C GLY A 255 27.03 -29.92 25.88
N ASN A 256 25.96 -29.36 26.43
CA ASN A 256 24.72 -30.07 26.72
C ASN A 256 23.76 -29.98 25.52
N ASN A 257 22.72 -30.84 25.52
CA ASN A 257 21.66 -30.84 24.50
C ASN A 257 22.16 -30.96 23.04
N GLY A 258 23.32 -31.61 22.85
CA GLY A 258 23.96 -31.76 21.54
C GLY A 258 24.62 -30.48 21.00
N THR A 259 24.73 -29.44 21.81
CA THR A 259 25.45 -28.20 21.46
C THR A 259 26.97 -28.41 21.60
N PRO A 260 27.81 -27.68 20.84
CA PRO A 260 29.24 -27.61 21.14
C PRO A 260 29.49 -26.77 22.40
N ASP A 261 30.56 -27.08 23.14
CA ASP A 261 30.99 -26.25 24.28
C ASP A 261 31.91 -25.12 23.81
N LEU A 262 31.32 -23.94 23.56
CA LEU A 262 32.02 -22.74 23.08
C LEU A 262 32.41 -21.78 24.21
N ARG A 263 32.17 -22.13 25.47
CA ARG A 263 32.46 -21.26 26.62
C ARG A 263 33.96 -21.00 26.72
N SER A 264 34.33 -19.73 26.76
CA SER A 264 35.72 -19.26 26.87
C SER A 264 36.64 -19.80 25.76
N ARG A 265 36.10 -19.89 24.55
CA ARG A 265 36.82 -20.29 23.34
C ARG A 265 36.66 -19.24 22.26
N PHE A 266 37.71 -19.07 21.47
CA PHE A 266 37.63 -18.34 20.22
C PHE A 266 37.14 -19.29 19.12
N VAL A 267 36.23 -18.81 18.25
CA VAL A 267 35.69 -19.61 17.15
C VAL A 267 36.64 -19.50 15.95
N MET A 268 37.05 -20.64 15.42
CA MET A 268 37.92 -20.74 14.24
C MET A 268 37.20 -21.58 13.18
N CYS A 269 37.30 -21.15 11.92
CA CYS A 269 36.75 -21.91 10.79
C CYS A 269 37.65 -23.13 10.54
N GLY A 270 37.04 -24.30 10.31
CA GLY A 270 37.77 -25.44 9.75
C GLY A 270 38.06 -25.22 8.27
N GLU A 271 39.01 -25.96 7.72
CA GLU A 271 39.36 -25.96 6.31
C GLU A 271 38.26 -26.64 5.46
N THR A 272 37.50 -27.56 6.06
CA THR A 272 36.35 -28.22 5.41
C THR A 272 35.10 -28.24 6.29
N ILE A 273 33.92 -28.42 5.68
CA ILE A 273 32.64 -28.47 6.42
C ILE A 273 32.55 -29.65 7.41
N SER A 274 33.28 -30.72 7.15
CA SER A 274 33.34 -31.91 8.00
C SER A 274 34.41 -31.81 9.09
N GLU A 275 35.33 -30.86 8.99
CA GLU A 275 36.36 -30.67 9.99
C GLU A 275 35.74 -30.09 11.27
N THR A 276 35.85 -30.84 12.36
CA THR A 276 35.31 -30.44 13.65
C THR A 276 36.35 -30.72 14.74
N GLY A 277 36.38 -29.87 15.76
CA GLY A 277 37.35 -30.00 16.84
C GLY A 277 37.31 -28.82 17.80
N LYS A 278 38.08 -28.94 18.88
CA LYS A 278 38.32 -27.86 19.85
C LYS A 278 39.70 -28.04 20.47
N SER A 279 40.36 -26.93 20.79
CA SER A 279 41.59 -26.96 21.60
C SER A 279 41.31 -27.61 22.97
N SER A 280 42.30 -28.27 23.56
CA SER A 280 42.20 -28.77 24.94
C SER A 280 41.98 -27.62 25.91
N ASN A 281 42.76 -26.55 25.77
CA ASN A 281 42.77 -25.41 26.70
C ASN A 281 41.67 -24.39 26.36
N LYS A 282 41.14 -23.74 27.40
CA LYS A 282 40.18 -22.63 27.33
C LYS A 282 40.83 -21.37 27.91
N ALA A 283 40.31 -20.20 27.53
CA ALA A 283 40.58 -19.00 28.31
C ALA A 283 40.05 -19.20 29.75
N SER A 284 40.84 -18.79 30.73
CA SER A 284 40.50 -18.88 32.15
C SER A 284 39.96 -17.55 32.67
N GLY A 285 39.61 -17.48 33.95
CA GLY A 285 39.05 -16.28 34.59
C GLY A 285 37.54 -16.09 34.34
N SER A 286 37.01 -14.96 34.80
CA SER A 286 35.57 -14.64 34.80
C SER A 286 35.31 -13.20 34.40
N GLY A 287 34.17 -12.94 33.74
CA GLY A 287 33.75 -11.59 33.35
C GLY A 287 34.86 -10.84 32.61
N ASN A 288 35.21 -9.65 33.10
CA ASN A 288 36.19 -8.76 32.49
C ASN A 288 37.67 -9.18 32.72
N GLY A 289 37.90 -10.28 33.45
CA GLY A 289 39.23 -10.79 33.81
C GLY A 289 39.64 -12.05 33.07
N LYS A 290 39.18 -12.27 31.83
CA LYS A 290 39.63 -13.41 31.02
C LYS A 290 41.12 -13.30 30.70
N ASN A 291 41.82 -14.44 30.82
CA ASN A 291 43.22 -14.59 30.44
C ASN A 291 43.42 -15.90 29.66
N PHE A 292 44.45 -15.91 28.82
CA PHE A 292 44.94 -17.12 28.18
C PHE A 292 46.45 -16.94 28.02
N SER A 293 47.20 -17.52 28.95
CA SER A 293 48.65 -17.47 28.91
C SER A 293 49.21 -18.72 28.26
N ILE A 294 50.24 -18.53 27.44
CA ILE A 294 51.09 -19.59 26.94
C ILE A 294 52.50 -19.31 27.44
N ASP A 295 53.13 -20.36 27.97
CA ASP A 295 54.53 -20.32 28.37
C ASP A 295 55.40 -20.55 27.13
N THR A 296 56.45 -19.74 26.99
CA THR A 296 57.44 -19.93 25.92
C THR A 296 58.25 -21.20 26.16
N GLU A 297 58.93 -21.69 25.14
CA GLU A 297 59.91 -22.75 25.32
C GLU A 297 61.05 -22.28 26.25
N SER A 298 61.32 -23.06 27.29
CA SER A 298 62.38 -22.76 28.27
C SER A 298 63.73 -22.69 27.56
N THR A 299 64.33 -21.50 27.57
CA THR A 299 65.57 -21.24 26.82
C THR A 299 66.67 -20.81 27.78
N GLN A 300 67.85 -21.42 27.64
CA GLN A 300 69.03 -20.97 28.38
C GLN A 300 69.71 -19.83 27.63
N VAL A 301 69.76 -18.66 28.26
CA VAL A 301 70.49 -17.51 27.71
C VAL A 301 71.95 -17.61 28.15
N SER A 302 72.88 -17.58 27.19
CA SER A 302 74.31 -17.48 27.50
C SER A 302 74.67 -16.04 27.84
N VAL A 303 75.25 -15.83 29.01
CA VAL A 303 75.84 -14.55 29.41
C VAL A 303 77.35 -14.70 29.35
N THR A 304 77.97 -14.11 28.34
CA THR A 304 79.43 -14.10 28.22
C THR A 304 80.00 -12.90 28.96
N VAL A 305 80.84 -13.14 29.96
CA VAL A 305 81.60 -12.08 30.64
C VAL A 305 83.07 -12.18 30.20
N ASN A 306 83.57 -11.10 29.60
CA ASN A 306 84.97 -11.02 29.16
C ASN A 306 85.81 -10.26 30.21
N VAL A 307 86.75 -10.93 30.87
CA VAL A 307 87.71 -10.29 31.78
C VAL A 307 88.94 -9.87 30.98
N GLN A 308 89.25 -8.58 30.98
CA GLN A 308 90.41 -8.04 30.27
C GLN A 308 91.72 -8.33 31.01
N ASN A 309 92.85 -8.16 30.32
CA ASN A 309 94.20 -8.32 30.87
C ASN A 309 94.42 -7.40 32.08
N THR A 310 95.16 -7.87 33.08
CA THR A 310 95.66 -7.03 34.18
C THR A 310 97.17 -7.09 34.22
N THR A 311 97.81 -5.91 34.18
CA THR A 311 99.24 -5.75 34.42
C THR A 311 99.46 -5.56 35.92
N LEU A 312 100.30 -6.40 36.52
CA LEU A 312 100.61 -6.32 37.94
C LEU A 312 101.48 -5.09 38.24
N THR A 313 101.19 -4.40 39.34
CA THR A 313 102.05 -3.36 39.89
C THR A 313 103.13 -3.95 40.80
N GLU A 314 104.18 -3.17 41.08
CA GLU A 314 105.22 -3.55 42.06
C GLU A 314 104.62 -3.86 43.44
N SER A 315 103.54 -3.18 43.85
CA SER A 315 102.85 -3.50 45.11
C SER A 315 102.18 -4.88 45.13
N GLN A 316 101.83 -5.42 43.96
CA GLN A 316 101.13 -6.70 43.82
C GLN A 316 102.06 -7.90 43.67
N ILE A 317 103.34 -7.69 43.34
CA ILE A 317 104.34 -8.77 43.36
C ILE A 317 104.83 -9.01 44.80
N PRO A 318 105.13 -10.27 45.18
CA PRO A 318 105.65 -10.58 46.52
C PRO A 318 106.92 -9.81 46.87
N SER A 319 107.05 -9.40 48.14
CA SER A 319 108.27 -8.77 48.64
C SER A 319 109.43 -9.75 48.58
N HIS A 320 110.47 -9.41 47.83
CA HIS A 320 111.67 -10.22 47.70
C HIS A 320 112.93 -9.33 47.66
N GLN A 321 114.05 -9.90 48.07
CA GLN A 321 115.38 -9.33 47.92
C GLN A 321 116.31 -10.37 47.30
N HIS A 322 117.37 -9.91 46.64
CA HIS A 322 118.39 -10.77 46.05
C HIS A 322 119.63 -10.78 46.94
N ILE A 323 120.22 -11.96 47.12
CA ILE A 323 121.52 -12.11 47.77
C ILE A 323 122.56 -12.29 46.67
N GLU A 324 123.63 -11.51 46.71
CA GLU A 324 124.74 -11.63 45.77
C GLU A 324 125.51 -12.93 46.03
N ALA A 325 126.07 -13.53 44.98
CA ALA A 325 126.75 -14.83 45.07
C ALA A 325 128.21 -14.75 45.56
N ILE A 326 128.75 -13.54 45.75
CA ILE A 326 130.16 -13.31 46.08
C ILE A 326 130.33 -13.12 47.59
N ALA A 327 131.24 -13.89 48.19
CA ALA A 327 131.54 -13.82 49.61
C ALA A 327 132.61 -12.76 49.89
N TYR A 328 132.34 -11.91 50.87
CA TYR A 328 133.25 -10.86 51.33
C TYR A 328 133.65 -11.08 52.79
N TYR A 329 134.81 -10.53 53.13
CA TYR A 329 135.38 -10.60 54.46
C TYR A 329 134.79 -9.56 55.41
N SER A 330 134.58 -8.33 54.92
CA SER A 330 134.16 -7.19 55.73
C SER A 330 132.85 -6.59 55.23
N SER A 331 131.96 -6.26 56.16
CA SER A 331 130.62 -5.76 55.89
C SER A 331 130.58 -4.27 55.57
N SER A 332 131.70 -3.56 55.74
CA SER A 332 131.76 -2.09 55.75
C SER A 332 131.27 -1.42 54.46
N GLU A 333 131.22 -2.16 53.35
CA GLU A 333 130.84 -1.66 52.02
C GLU A 333 129.48 -2.17 51.55
N MET A 334 128.78 -3.00 52.35
CA MET A 334 127.48 -3.57 51.98
C MET A 334 126.34 -2.64 52.40
N LYS A 335 125.75 -1.94 51.42
CA LYS A 335 124.77 -0.86 51.66
C LYS A 335 123.52 -1.27 52.45
N TYR A 336 122.96 -2.45 52.21
CA TYR A 336 121.67 -2.86 52.79
C TYR A 336 121.79 -3.85 53.96
N GLY A 337 123.00 -4.34 54.23
CA GLY A 337 123.27 -5.33 55.27
C GLY A 337 123.96 -6.57 54.72
N ILE A 338 124.16 -7.54 55.61
CA ILE A 338 124.89 -8.78 55.30
C ILE A 338 124.01 -9.99 55.57
N PHE A 339 124.07 -10.97 54.69
CA PHE A 339 123.61 -12.32 54.98
C PHE A 339 124.84 -13.21 55.23
N SER A 340 124.86 -13.86 56.39
CA SER A 340 125.90 -14.82 56.72
C SER A 340 125.24 -16.18 56.97
N PRO A 341 125.28 -17.10 56.00
CA PRO A 341 124.62 -18.40 56.12
C PRO A 341 125.29 -19.34 57.13
N GLY A 342 126.46 -18.96 57.67
CA GLY A 342 127.36 -19.87 58.37
C GLY A 342 128.10 -20.80 57.39
N GLY A 343 129.20 -21.39 57.86
CA GLY A 343 130.08 -22.24 57.07
C GLY A 343 131.55 -21.98 57.38
N HIS A 344 132.36 -23.05 57.31
CA HIS A 344 133.79 -23.01 57.60
C HIS A 344 134.62 -23.07 56.29
N ASP A 345 135.75 -22.36 56.27
CA ASP A 345 136.79 -22.43 55.23
C ASP A 345 136.41 -21.95 53.79
N ILE A 346 135.57 -20.92 53.68
CA ILE A 346 135.17 -20.33 52.38
C ILE A 346 136.12 -19.21 51.96
N ASN A 347 136.54 -19.19 50.69
CA ASN A 347 137.34 -18.12 50.11
C ASN A 347 136.50 -16.84 50.01
N GLN A 348 136.92 -15.79 50.71
CA GLN A 348 136.25 -14.49 50.74
C GLN A 348 137.15 -13.41 50.15
N ILE A 349 136.55 -12.46 49.45
CA ILE A 349 137.25 -11.26 49.00
C ILE A 349 137.51 -10.38 50.23
N ARG A 350 138.77 -10.05 50.48
CA ARG A 350 139.17 -9.16 51.57
C ARG A 350 139.08 -7.70 51.13
N ASN A 351 137.86 -7.20 51.10
CA ASN A 351 137.56 -5.85 50.62
C ASN A 351 138.08 -4.71 51.54
N ASP A 352 138.57 -5.03 52.74
CA ASP A 352 139.13 -4.07 53.69
C ASP A 352 140.68 -4.05 53.74
N ASN A 353 141.36 -4.87 52.94
CA ASN A 353 142.83 -5.01 53.01
C ASN A 353 143.46 -5.27 51.62
N ARG A 354 144.79 -5.11 51.50
CA ARG A 354 145.55 -5.31 50.26
C ARG A 354 145.73 -6.78 49.85
N ILE A 355 145.44 -7.75 50.73
CA ILE A 355 145.45 -9.18 50.39
C ILE A 355 144.09 -9.52 49.80
N VAL A 356 144.02 -9.89 48.52
CA VAL A 356 142.75 -9.92 47.76
C VAL A 356 141.78 -11.02 48.22
N MET A 357 142.28 -12.19 48.63
CA MET A 357 141.45 -13.34 49.05
C MET A 357 141.98 -13.96 50.35
N SER A 358 141.10 -14.29 51.29
CA SER A 358 141.43 -15.09 52.48
C SER A 358 140.31 -16.05 52.85
N LYS A 359 140.66 -17.14 53.54
CA LYS A 359 139.68 -18.06 54.11
C LYS A 359 139.32 -17.66 55.53
N TYR A 360 138.03 -17.66 55.85
CA TYR A 360 137.54 -17.31 57.18
C TYR A 360 136.23 -18.04 57.51
N ASP A 361 135.96 -18.18 58.80
CA ASP A 361 134.72 -18.76 59.32
C ASP A 361 133.64 -17.67 59.39
N GLY A 362 132.64 -17.78 58.51
CA GLY A 362 131.54 -16.82 58.38
C GLY A 362 131.60 -15.93 57.14
N PRO A 363 131.29 -16.44 55.93
CA PRO A 363 131.20 -15.62 54.72
C PRO A 363 130.07 -14.61 54.83
N GLN A 364 130.32 -13.40 54.32
CA GLN A 364 129.32 -12.34 54.26
C GLN A 364 128.92 -12.09 52.82
N TYR A 365 127.62 -12.09 52.54
CA TYR A 365 127.06 -11.79 51.23
C TYR A 365 126.22 -10.53 51.32
N ALA A 366 126.40 -9.63 50.34
CA ALA A 366 125.53 -8.47 50.22
C ALA A 366 124.15 -8.92 49.74
N TYR A 367 123.10 -8.23 50.19
CA TYR A 367 121.77 -8.37 49.59
C TYR A 367 121.24 -7.01 49.14
N THR A 368 120.28 -7.04 48.21
CA THR A 368 119.52 -5.85 47.79
C THR A 368 118.45 -5.50 48.84
N SER A 369 117.87 -4.31 48.77
CA SER A 369 116.65 -4.05 49.56
C SER A 369 115.50 -4.98 49.13
N ASN A 370 114.57 -5.22 50.04
CA ASN A 370 113.28 -5.83 49.72
C ASN A 370 112.46 -4.91 48.81
N THR A 371 111.96 -5.47 47.72
CA THR A 371 111.05 -4.82 46.78
C THR A 371 109.84 -5.73 46.54
N GLY A 372 108.66 -5.14 46.34
CA GLY A 372 107.39 -5.85 46.26
C GLY A 372 106.57 -5.68 47.55
N GLY A 373 105.26 -5.54 47.40
CA GLY A 373 104.32 -5.32 48.51
C GLY A 373 103.47 -6.52 48.89
N GLY A 374 103.41 -7.55 48.04
CA GLY A 374 102.60 -8.75 48.22
C GLY A 374 101.09 -8.49 48.34
N GLN A 375 100.60 -7.33 47.90
CA GLN A 375 99.17 -7.03 47.94
C GLN A 375 98.40 -7.92 46.97
N GLY A 376 97.24 -8.42 47.42
CA GLY A 376 96.36 -9.20 46.56
C GLY A 376 95.88 -8.39 45.34
N HIS A 377 95.55 -9.10 44.26
CA HIS A 377 94.80 -8.54 43.13
C HIS A 377 93.60 -9.44 42.84
N ASN A 378 92.55 -8.86 42.25
CA ASN A 378 91.33 -9.60 41.91
C ASN A 378 91.04 -9.52 40.41
N HIS A 379 90.41 -10.59 39.92
CA HIS A 379 89.69 -10.61 38.65
C HIS A 379 88.33 -11.20 38.95
N GLN A 380 87.25 -10.47 38.67
CA GLN A 380 85.90 -10.99 38.85
C GLN A 380 85.22 -11.17 37.50
N ALA A 381 84.75 -12.39 37.26
CA ALA A 381 83.69 -12.65 36.30
C ALA A 381 82.96 -13.96 36.62
N THR A 382 81.66 -13.87 36.85
CA THR A 382 80.71 -14.93 36.56
C THR A 382 79.35 -14.28 36.26
N ALA A 383 78.67 -14.80 35.24
CA ALA A 383 77.23 -14.62 35.08
C ALA A 383 76.68 -15.89 34.44
N SER A 384 75.69 -16.49 35.07
CA SER A 384 74.90 -17.57 34.51
C SER A 384 73.42 -17.27 34.73
N SER A 385 72.60 -17.57 33.72
CA SER A 385 71.16 -17.62 33.87
C SER A 385 70.72 -19.06 33.72
N SER A 386 69.94 -19.56 34.67
CA SER A 386 69.27 -20.85 34.52
C SER A 386 68.27 -20.76 33.37
N SER A 387 67.99 -21.91 32.74
CA SER A 387 66.89 -21.99 31.79
C SER A 387 65.61 -21.51 32.47
N HIS A 388 64.89 -20.62 31.81
CA HIS A 388 63.61 -20.11 32.26
C HIS A 388 62.72 -19.90 31.04
N ASP A 389 61.43 -19.83 31.30
CA ASP A 389 60.39 -19.48 30.34
C ASP A 389 59.77 -18.13 30.72
N HIS A 390 58.95 -17.62 29.80
CA HIS A 390 58.10 -16.47 30.02
C HIS A 390 56.65 -16.88 29.79
N SER A 391 55.76 -16.40 30.66
CA SER A 391 54.32 -16.55 30.46
C SER A 391 53.75 -15.29 29.83
N VAL A 392 53.12 -15.42 28.67
CA VAL A 392 52.53 -14.28 27.94
C VAL A 392 51.04 -14.48 27.78
N ASN A 393 50.25 -13.51 28.26
CA ASN A 393 48.81 -13.49 28.01
C ASN A 393 48.53 -12.98 26.59
N VAL A 394 47.89 -13.82 25.77
CA VAL A 394 47.65 -13.55 24.34
C VAL A 394 46.20 -13.15 24.02
N ILE A 395 45.39 -12.81 25.04
CA ILE A 395 44.01 -12.37 24.81
C ILE A 395 43.94 -10.94 24.24
N PRO A 396 43.30 -10.73 23.08
CA PRO A 396 43.01 -9.39 22.56
C PRO A 396 41.85 -8.74 23.35
N PRO A 397 41.63 -7.42 23.24
CA PRO A 397 40.43 -6.78 23.77
C PRO A 397 39.15 -7.50 23.29
N TYR A 398 38.20 -7.74 24.19
CA TYR A 398 37.03 -8.56 23.91
C TYR A 398 35.75 -7.99 24.54
N TYR A 399 34.61 -8.44 24.00
CA TYR A 399 33.29 -8.27 24.59
C TYR A 399 32.65 -9.66 24.73
N LEU A 400 32.01 -9.94 25.88
CA LEU A 400 31.43 -11.25 26.13
C LEU A 400 30.00 -11.34 25.60
N LEU A 401 29.80 -12.25 24.65
CA LEU A 401 28.48 -12.70 24.18
C LEU A 401 28.34 -14.19 24.46
N ALA A 402 27.11 -14.62 24.74
CA ALA A 402 26.78 -16.03 24.73
C ALA A 402 26.74 -16.54 23.29
N PHE A 403 27.12 -17.80 23.08
CA PHE A 403 26.77 -18.51 21.84
C PHE A 403 25.57 -19.38 22.12
N ILE A 404 24.52 -19.26 21.30
CA ILE A 404 23.35 -20.12 21.35
C ILE A 404 23.17 -20.83 20.02
N MET A 405 22.72 -22.08 20.07
CA MET A 405 22.49 -22.94 18.91
C MET A 405 20.99 -23.19 18.73
N LYS A 406 20.52 -23.11 17.49
CA LYS A 406 19.15 -23.49 17.15
C LYS A 406 18.97 -25.00 17.34
N LEU A 407 18.02 -25.38 18.18
CA LEU A 407 17.65 -26.78 18.46
C LEU A 407 16.80 -27.39 17.35
#